data_AF-A0A3B3Q867-F1
#
_entry.id   AF-A0A3B3Q867-F1
#
_cell.length_a   1.000
_cell.length_b   1.000
_cell.length_c   1.000
_cell.angle_alpha   90.00
_cell.angle_beta   90.00
_cell.angle_gamma   90.00
#
_symmetry.space_group_name_H-M   'P 1'
#
loop_
_entity.id
_entity.type
_entity.pdbx_description
1 polymer ?
#
loop_
_entity_poly.entity_id
_entity_poly.type
_entity_poly.pdbx_seq_one_letter_code
_entity_poly.pdbx_strand_id
1 'polypeptide(L)'
;MVNSLLQYSIHRLLLLFSPPAPGVILLQSISVRIYDSDGHTISVMSHNERLWVDRDKYRFYACVLRSRFDENKNEKDMVKATLMLKAGEEEFWANQHPQPYLFPDSPGGTSYERYECYKVPEWCLDYWHPSEKAVYPDYFSKREQWKMLREKSWDREVQQLQEETPAGGPKTEALPPARREGDLPPLWWQYVTRPRERPV
;
A
#
# COMPACT_ATOMS: atom_id res chain seq x y z
N MET A 1 -11.68 1.95 -29.76
CA MET A 1 -12.83 2.43 -28.95
C MET A 1 -12.93 1.52 -27.73
N VAL A 2 -12.16 1.81 -26.69
CA VAL A 2 -12.21 1.07 -25.42
C VAL A 2 -12.37 2.13 -24.34
N ASN A 3 -13.55 2.17 -23.73
CA ASN A 3 -13.87 3.04 -22.62
C ASN A 3 -13.13 2.51 -21.38
N SER A 4 -11.96 3.08 -21.06
CA SER A 4 -11.35 2.89 -19.74
C SER A 4 -11.93 3.94 -18.79
N LEU A 5 -12.81 3.48 -17.90
CA LEU A 5 -13.24 4.24 -16.73
C LEU A 5 -12.01 4.48 -15.85
N LEU A 6 -11.47 5.70 -15.88
CA LEU A 6 -10.48 6.16 -14.90
C LEU A 6 -11.14 6.18 -13.52
N GLN A 7 -10.94 5.11 -12.77
CA GLN A 7 -11.45 4.97 -11.41
C GLN A 7 -10.55 5.78 -10.47
N TYR A 8 -10.83 7.07 -10.35
CA TYR A 8 -10.18 7.96 -9.39
C TYR A 8 -10.59 7.58 -7.97
N SER A 9 -9.83 6.70 -7.31
CA SER A 9 -9.93 6.51 -5.86
C SER A 9 -8.84 7.31 -5.17
N ILE A 10 -9.22 8.42 -4.55
CA ILE A 10 -8.37 9.13 -3.59
C ILE A 10 -8.31 8.27 -2.32
N HIS A 11 -7.51 7.19 -2.34
CA HIS A 11 -7.26 6.39 -1.15
C HIS A 11 -6.34 7.17 -0.20
N ARG A 12 -6.96 7.64 0.87
CA ARG A 12 -6.36 8.17 2.10
C ARG A 12 -5.48 7.09 2.72
N LEU A 13 -4.18 7.08 2.40
CA LEU A 13 -3.20 6.28 3.12
C LEU A 13 -2.82 7.05 4.40
N LEU A 14 -3.43 6.66 5.52
CA LEU A 14 -3.12 7.16 6.85
C LEU A 14 -2.10 6.22 7.51
N LEU A 15 -1.04 6.84 8.09
CA LEU A 15 -0.11 6.34 9.12
C LEU A 15 1.21 5.71 8.60
N LEU A 16 2.41 6.11 9.04
CA LEU A 16 2.83 6.66 10.34
C LEU A 16 3.88 7.78 10.20
N PHE A 17 3.50 9.04 10.39
CA PHE A 17 4.39 10.08 10.95
C PHE A 17 3.51 11.00 11.82
N SER A 18 3.97 11.25 13.03
CA SER A 18 3.33 12.04 14.11
C SER A 18 2.58 13.29 13.62
N PRO A 19 1.43 13.67 14.24
CA PRO A 19 0.69 14.86 13.83
C PRO A 19 1.49 16.15 14.13
N PRO A 20 1.81 17.01 13.13
CA PRO A 20 2.19 18.38 13.41
C PRO A 20 0.96 19.21 13.80
N ALA A 21 1.16 20.19 14.67
CA ALA A 21 0.16 21.05 15.30
C ALA A 21 -0.91 21.63 14.33
N PRO A 22 -2.13 21.93 14.84
CA PRO A 22 -3.21 22.49 14.04
C PRO A 22 -2.81 23.86 13.46
N GLY A 23 -2.67 23.94 12.13
CA GLY A 23 -2.36 25.18 11.41
C GLY A 23 -1.29 25.07 10.33
N VAL A 24 -0.60 23.93 10.21
CA VAL A 24 0.43 23.74 9.17
C VAL A 24 0.00 22.65 8.19
N ILE A 25 -0.50 23.05 7.01
CA ILE A 25 -0.64 22.14 5.87
C ILE A 25 0.78 21.91 5.33
N LEU A 26 1.50 20.98 5.95
CA LEU A 26 2.73 20.42 5.40
C LEU A 26 2.34 19.63 4.15
N LEU A 27 2.43 20.27 2.98
CA LEU A 27 2.57 19.58 1.71
C LEU A 27 3.96 18.96 1.65
N GLN A 28 4.19 17.96 2.49
CA GLN A 28 5.27 17.00 2.31
C GLN A 28 4.98 16.29 0.99
N SER A 29 5.64 16.78 -0.07
CA SER A 29 5.68 16.21 -1.43
C SER A 29 4.32 15.71 -1.94
N ILE A 30 3.66 16.51 -2.77
CA ILE A 30 2.70 15.93 -3.72
C ILE A 30 3.50 14.99 -4.63
N SER A 31 3.62 13.73 -4.23
CA SER A 31 4.03 12.68 -5.13
C SER A 31 2.77 12.37 -5.93
N VAL A 32 2.63 13.00 -7.10
CA VAL A 32 1.62 12.60 -8.07
C VAL A 32 2.01 11.19 -8.50
N ARG A 33 1.38 10.20 -7.87
CA ARG A 33 1.44 8.80 -8.27
C ARG A 33 0.39 8.63 -9.34
N ILE A 34 0.84 8.63 -10.59
CA ILE A 34 0.03 8.20 -11.71
C ILE A 34 0.03 6.67 -11.66
N TYR A 35 -1.16 6.09 -11.60
CA TYR A 35 -1.34 4.64 -11.67
C TYR A 35 -1.56 4.27 -13.14
N ASP A 36 -0.76 3.36 -13.66
CA ASP A 36 -1.10 2.68 -14.92
C ASP A 36 -2.33 1.77 -14.70
N SER A 37 -3.00 1.39 -15.79
CA SER A 37 -4.07 0.39 -15.85
C SER A 37 -3.73 -0.95 -15.16
N ASP A 38 -2.43 -1.25 -15.02
CA ASP A 38 -1.87 -2.42 -14.33
C ASP A 38 -1.49 -2.16 -12.85
N GLY A 39 -1.80 -0.98 -12.29
CA GLY A 39 -1.48 -0.63 -10.91
C GLY A 39 -0.04 -0.16 -10.66
N HIS A 40 0.76 0.04 -11.71
CA HIS A 40 2.13 0.57 -11.61
C HIS A 40 2.10 2.03 -11.15
N THR A 41 2.79 2.34 -10.05
CA THR A 41 2.97 3.73 -9.61
C THR A 41 4.21 4.32 -10.25
N ILE A 42 4.04 5.14 -11.29
CA ILE A 42 5.15 5.87 -11.89
C ILE A 42 5.02 7.32 -11.44
N SER A 43 5.93 7.75 -10.57
CA SER A 43 6.00 9.15 -10.17
C SER A 43 6.89 9.94 -11.14
N VAL A 44 6.52 11.18 -11.45
CA VAL A 44 7.29 12.06 -12.33
C VAL A 44 8.73 12.25 -11.83
N MET A 45 8.95 12.24 -10.51
CA MET A 45 10.28 12.32 -9.91
C MET A 45 11.11 11.05 -10.15
N SER A 46 10.55 9.86 -9.93
CA SER A 46 11.23 8.58 -10.23
C SER A 46 11.59 8.47 -11.70
N HIS A 47 10.76 9.04 -12.56
CA HIS A 47 10.99 9.08 -13.99
C HIS A 47 12.17 10.00 -14.36
N ASN A 48 12.25 11.18 -13.74
CA ASN A 48 13.40 12.10 -13.89
C ASN A 48 14.73 11.49 -13.40
N GLU A 49 14.72 10.63 -12.37
CA GLU A 49 15.91 9.91 -11.91
C GLU A 49 16.48 8.97 -12.98
N ARG A 50 15.61 8.44 -13.86
CA ARG A 50 16.04 7.56 -14.94
C ARG A 50 16.58 8.33 -16.15
N LEU A 51 15.95 9.46 -16.48
CA LEU A 51 16.38 10.36 -17.56
C LEU A 51 17.76 10.97 -17.27
N TRP A 52 18.00 11.36 -16.02
CA TRP A 52 19.24 11.99 -15.57
C TRP A 52 19.99 11.07 -14.61
N VAL A 53 20.86 10.20 -15.17
CA VAL A 53 21.67 9.26 -14.39
C VAL A 53 22.57 9.98 -13.38
N ASP A 54 23.09 11.15 -13.75
CA ASP A 54 23.90 11.99 -12.86
C ASP A 54 23.03 12.63 -11.78
N ARG A 55 23.38 12.38 -10.52
CA ARG A 55 22.62 12.88 -9.36
C ARG A 55 22.51 14.40 -9.31
N ASP A 56 23.53 15.13 -9.73
CA ASP A 56 23.56 16.59 -9.69
C ASP A 56 22.57 17.21 -10.68
N LYS A 57 22.54 16.67 -11.91
CA LYS A 57 21.59 17.09 -12.95
C LYS A 57 20.15 16.76 -12.53
N TYR A 58 19.92 15.55 -12.02
CA TYR A 58 18.62 15.16 -11.50
C TYR A 58 18.14 16.14 -10.43
N ARG A 59 18.98 16.48 -9.44
CA ARG A 59 18.60 17.40 -8.35
C ARG A 59 18.22 18.78 -8.89
N PHE A 60 18.96 19.32 -9.85
CA PHE A 60 18.63 20.59 -10.48
C PHE A 60 17.25 20.55 -11.14
N TYR A 61 17.00 19.58 -12.02
CA TYR A 61 15.71 19.47 -12.73
C TYR A 61 14.55 19.13 -11.80
N ALA A 62 14.77 18.35 -10.74
CA ALA A 62 13.76 18.08 -9.72
C ALA A 62 13.35 19.36 -8.97
N CYS A 63 14.31 20.24 -8.66
CA CYS A 63 14.00 21.54 -8.05
C CYS A 63 13.22 22.47 -8.99
N VAL A 64 13.59 22.52 -10.27
CA VAL A 64 12.86 23.29 -11.30
C VAL A 64 11.43 22.76 -11.48
N LEU A 65 11.27 21.43 -11.54
CA LEU A 65 9.94 20.83 -11.63
C LEU A 65 9.11 21.16 -10.39
N ARG A 66 9.71 21.11 -9.19
CA ARG A 66 9.03 21.46 -7.95
C ARG A 66 8.59 22.92 -7.90
N SER A 67 9.40 23.86 -8.40
CA SER A 67 9.00 25.26 -8.46
C SER A 67 7.77 25.47 -9.35
N ARG A 68 7.67 24.77 -10.49
CA ARG A 68 6.46 24.78 -11.35
C ARG A 68 5.20 24.34 -10.61
N PHE A 69 5.30 23.31 -9.76
CA PHE A 69 4.18 22.87 -8.91
C PHE A 69 3.85 23.89 -7.81
N ASP A 70 4.87 24.48 -7.18
CA ASP A 70 4.68 25.45 -6.11
C ASP A 70 4.04 26.76 -6.61
N GLU A 71 4.33 27.18 -7.85
CA GLU A 71 3.69 28.33 -8.50
C GLU A 71 2.17 28.17 -8.67
N ASN A 72 1.72 26.94 -8.96
CA ASN A 72 0.32 26.63 -9.27
C ASN A 72 -0.45 26.04 -8.06
N LYS A 73 0.19 25.96 -6.90
CA LYS A 73 -0.37 25.35 -5.68
C LYS A 73 -1.59 26.08 -5.11
N ASN A 74 -1.66 27.39 -5.28
CA ASN A 74 -2.70 28.24 -4.67
C ASN A 74 -3.87 28.55 -5.62
N GLU A 75 -4.03 27.79 -6.72
CA GLU A 75 -5.17 27.93 -7.62
C GLU A 75 -6.47 27.51 -6.91
N LYS A 76 -7.50 28.35 -7.01
CA LYS A 76 -8.79 28.12 -6.32
C LYS A 76 -9.86 27.56 -7.26
N ASP A 77 -9.70 27.78 -8.57
CA ASP A 77 -10.63 27.25 -9.56
C ASP A 77 -10.35 25.77 -9.83
N MET A 78 -11.30 24.92 -9.45
CA MET A 78 -11.21 23.47 -9.65
C MET A 78 -11.22 23.07 -11.12
N VAL A 79 -11.89 23.83 -12.00
CA VAL A 79 -11.93 23.51 -13.44
C VAL A 79 -10.58 23.79 -14.08
N LYS A 80 -9.97 24.92 -13.72
CA LYS A 80 -8.62 25.24 -14.16
C LYS A 80 -7.61 24.24 -13.60
N ALA A 81 -7.74 23.83 -12.34
CA ALA A 81 -6.87 22.84 -11.72
C ALA A 81 -6.91 21.47 -12.43
N THR A 82 -8.11 20.98 -12.79
CA THR A 82 -8.23 19.70 -13.53
C THR A 82 -7.70 19.81 -14.96
N LEU A 83 -7.89 20.95 -15.63
CA LEU A 83 -7.31 21.18 -16.95
C LEU A 83 -5.78 21.22 -16.91
N MET A 84 -5.20 21.88 -15.91
CA MET A 84 -3.74 21.90 -15.70
C MET A 84 -3.19 20.51 -15.36
N LEU A 85 -3.92 19.71 -14.58
CA LEU A 85 -3.56 18.32 -14.30
C LEU A 85 -3.54 17.49 -15.58
N LYS A 86 -4.59 17.58 -16.41
CA LYS A 86 -4.65 16.89 -17.70
C LYS A 86 -3.49 17.29 -18.63
N ALA A 87 -3.20 18.58 -18.74
CA ALA A 87 -2.06 19.06 -19.52
C ALA A 87 -0.71 18.54 -18.99
N GLY A 88 -0.57 18.45 -17.67
CA GLY A 88 0.63 17.86 -17.03
C GLY A 88 0.77 16.36 -17.28
N GLU A 89 -0.34 15.61 -17.29
CA GLU A 89 -0.34 14.18 -17.64
C GLU A 89 0.03 13.96 -19.13
N GLU A 90 -0.46 14.80 -20.03
CA GLU A 90 -0.10 14.76 -21.46
C GLU A 90 1.39 15.10 -21.69
N GLU A 91 1.92 16.12 -20.99
CA GLU A 91 3.36 16.46 -21.01
C GLU A 91 4.20 15.29 -20.49
N PHE A 92 3.77 14.65 -19.40
CA PHE A 92 4.45 13.50 -18.82
C PHE A 92 4.45 12.31 -19.77
N TRP A 93 3.30 11.97 -20.36
CA TRP A 93 3.16 10.85 -21.29
C TRP A 93 4.04 11.02 -22.54
N ALA A 94 4.15 12.23 -23.07
CA ALA A 94 4.99 12.52 -24.23
C ALA A 94 6.50 12.39 -23.94
N ASN A 95 6.91 12.67 -22.69
CA ASN A 95 8.32 12.73 -22.29
C ASN A 95 8.78 11.53 -21.46
N GLN A 96 7.98 10.47 -21.38
CA GLN A 96 8.36 9.28 -20.63
C GLN A 96 9.46 8.47 -21.35
N HIS A 97 10.56 8.26 -20.65
CA HIS A 97 11.59 7.26 -20.87
C HIS A 97 10.98 5.86 -21.05
N PRO A 98 11.32 5.16 -22.15
CA PRO A 98 10.76 3.84 -22.47
C PRO A 98 10.95 2.76 -21.41
N GLN A 99 12.05 2.84 -20.65
CA GLN A 99 12.38 1.88 -19.59
C GLN A 99 12.62 2.60 -18.27
N PRO A 100 11.58 2.84 -17.46
CA PRO A 100 11.72 3.52 -16.16
C PRO A 100 12.61 2.73 -15.20
N TYR A 101 13.20 3.42 -14.23
CA TYR A 101 13.87 2.75 -13.12
C TYR A 101 12.81 2.21 -12.16
N LEU A 102 12.81 0.89 -11.96
CA LEU A 102 11.93 0.20 -11.03
C LEU A 102 12.77 -0.37 -9.89
N PHE A 103 12.24 -0.30 -8.67
CA PHE A 103 12.91 -0.94 -7.54
C PHE A 103 12.87 -2.46 -7.71
N PRO A 104 13.89 -3.21 -7.28
CA PRO A 104 13.94 -4.65 -7.49
C PRO A 104 12.70 -5.38 -6.95
N ASP A 105 12.23 -5.00 -5.77
CA ASP A 105 11.09 -5.62 -5.07
C ASP A 105 9.72 -5.00 -5.44
N SER A 106 9.69 -3.91 -6.22
CA SER A 106 8.43 -3.32 -6.70
C SER A 106 7.85 -4.10 -7.89
N PRO A 107 6.53 -4.03 -8.15
CA PRO A 107 5.93 -4.62 -9.35
C PRO A 107 6.70 -4.21 -10.63
N GLY A 108 7.01 -5.19 -11.48
CA GLY A 108 7.85 -5.01 -12.68
C GLY A 108 9.36 -4.93 -12.43
N GLY A 109 9.79 -4.99 -11.17
CA GLY A 109 11.19 -5.08 -10.76
C GLY A 109 11.81 -6.44 -11.03
N THR A 110 13.14 -6.50 -10.99
CA THR A 110 13.92 -7.72 -11.31
C THR A 110 13.88 -8.81 -10.23
N SER A 111 13.45 -8.49 -9.02
CA SER A 111 13.24 -9.44 -7.91
C SER A 111 11.80 -9.47 -7.41
N TYR A 112 10.85 -8.89 -8.16
CA TYR A 112 9.43 -8.95 -7.84
C TYR A 112 8.98 -10.41 -7.72
N GLU A 113 8.30 -10.73 -6.62
CA GLU A 113 7.81 -12.08 -6.30
C GLU A 113 8.87 -13.20 -6.29
N ARG A 114 10.17 -12.87 -6.33
CA ARG A 114 11.27 -13.84 -6.33
C ARG A 114 11.19 -14.83 -5.16
N TYR A 115 10.73 -14.35 -4.00
CA TYR A 115 10.64 -15.15 -2.78
C TYR A 115 9.24 -15.74 -2.53
N GLU A 116 8.28 -15.52 -3.42
CA GLU A 116 6.90 -15.97 -3.24
C GLU A 116 6.80 -17.50 -3.15
N CYS A 117 7.64 -18.23 -3.90
CA CYS A 117 7.69 -19.70 -3.86
C CYS A 117 8.12 -20.27 -2.50
N TYR A 118 8.77 -19.48 -1.64
CA TYR A 118 9.18 -19.88 -0.29
C TYR A 118 8.17 -19.46 0.79
N LYS A 119 7.14 -18.67 0.43
CA LYS A 119 6.12 -18.21 1.36
C LYS A 119 5.06 -19.29 1.56
N VAL A 120 5.42 -20.31 2.32
CA VAL A 120 4.49 -21.37 2.72
C VAL A 120 3.50 -20.80 3.74
N PRO A 121 2.17 -20.97 3.55
CA PRO A 121 1.21 -20.46 4.49
C PRO A 121 1.26 -21.26 5.80
N GLU A 122 1.05 -20.55 6.91
CA GLU A 122 1.20 -21.08 8.27
C GLU A 122 0.42 -22.38 8.50
N TRP A 123 -0.78 -22.50 7.94
CA TRP A 123 -1.65 -23.65 8.12
C TRP A 123 -1.06 -24.96 7.55
N CYS A 124 -0.09 -24.91 6.63
CA CYS A 124 0.57 -26.12 6.12
C CYS A 124 1.30 -26.91 7.23
N LEU A 125 1.78 -26.23 8.27
CA LEU A 125 2.46 -26.87 9.40
C LEU A 125 1.54 -27.77 10.22
N ASP A 126 0.21 -27.63 10.10
CA ASP A 126 -0.74 -28.52 10.77
C ASP A 126 -0.71 -29.94 10.17
N TYR A 127 -0.29 -30.09 8.92
CA TYR A 127 -0.20 -31.38 8.21
C TYR A 127 1.10 -32.16 8.44
N TRP A 128 2.07 -31.61 9.18
CA TRP A 128 3.32 -32.29 9.48
C TRP A 128 3.11 -33.58 10.29
N HIS A 129 3.97 -34.57 10.07
CA HIS A 129 3.89 -35.82 10.82
C HIS A 129 4.23 -35.56 12.30
N PRO A 130 3.58 -36.23 13.28
CA PRO A 130 3.85 -36.00 14.70
C PRO A 130 5.33 -36.14 15.10
N SER A 131 6.09 -37.02 14.44
CA SER A 131 7.53 -37.14 14.69
C SER A 131 8.32 -35.89 14.30
N GLU A 132 7.91 -35.19 13.24
CA GLU A 132 8.54 -33.96 12.77
C GLU A 132 8.16 -32.80 13.69
N LYS A 133 6.91 -32.76 14.15
CA LYS A 133 6.46 -31.77 15.14
C LYS A 133 7.18 -31.91 16.49
N ALA A 134 7.46 -33.16 16.90
CA ALA A 134 8.18 -33.45 18.13
C ALA A 134 9.62 -32.91 18.15
N VAL A 135 10.19 -32.56 16.99
CA VAL A 135 11.49 -31.88 16.90
C VAL A 135 11.44 -30.45 17.45
N TYR A 136 10.27 -29.80 17.39
CA TYR A 136 10.09 -28.39 17.79
C TYR A 136 9.00 -28.20 18.85
N PRO A 137 9.12 -28.81 20.04
CA PRO A 137 8.05 -28.84 21.05
C PRO A 137 7.64 -27.44 21.54
N ASP A 138 8.61 -26.54 21.73
CA ASP A 138 8.36 -25.17 22.22
C ASP A 138 7.64 -24.30 21.20
N TYR A 139 7.89 -24.51 19.90
CA TYR A 139 7.23 -23.76 18.85
C TYR A 139 5.77 -24.20 18.71
N PHE A 140 5.51 -25.51 18.62
CA PHE A 140 4.16 -26.03 18.50
C PHE A 140 3.31 -25.76 19.75
N SER A 141 3.88 -25.82 20.96
CA SER A 141 3.15 -25.45 22.18
C SER A 141 2.70 -23.97 22.19
N LYS A 142 3.56 -23.05 21.74
CA LYS A 142 3.18 -21.62 21.57
C LYS A 142 2.15 -21.44 20.48
N ARG A 143 2.28 -22.14 19.35
CA ARG A 143 1.33 -22.08 18.23
C ARG A 143 -0.09 -22.48 18.66
N GLU A 144 -0.23 -23.52 19.49
CA GLU A 144 -1.54 -23.91 20.01
C GLU A 144 -2.19 -22.80 20.84
N GLN A 145 -1.41 -22.01 21.60
CA GLN A 145 -1.94 -20.83 22.31
C GLN A 145 -2.50 -19.78 21.34
N TRP A 146 -1.84 -19.56 20.19
CA TRP A 146 -2.32 -18.66 19.13
C TRP A 146 -3.58 -19.18 18.45
N LYS A 147 -3.68 -20.49 18.20
CA LYS A 147 -4.88 -21.12 17.62
C LYS A 147 -6.07 -21.01 18.58
N MET A 148 -5.85 -21.27 19.87
CA MET A 148 -6.88 -21.08 20.91
C MET A 148 -7.32 -19.62 21.00
N LEU A 149 -6.41 -18.66 20.87
CA LEU A 149 -6.75 -17.24 20.85
C LEU A 149 -7.63 -16.89 19.65
N ARG A 150 -7.30 -17.41 18.47
CA ARG A 150 -8.08 -17.22 17.23
C ARG A 150 -9.49 -17.80 17.33
N GLU A 151 -9.62 -19.00 17.88
CA GLU A 151 -10.94 -19.64 18.08
C GLU A 151 -11.82 -18.82 19.03
N LYS A 152 -11.24 -18.31 20.13
CA LYS A 152 -11.96 -17.48 21.11
C LYS A 152 -12.33 -16.10 20.56
N SER A 153 -11.52 -15.53 19.68
CA SER A 153 -11.77 -14.19 19.13
C SER A 153 -12.79 -14.19 18.00
N TRP A 154 -12.90 -15.28 17.25
CA TRP A 154 -13.73 -15.37 16.04
C TRP A 154 -15.19 -14.93 16.23
N ASP A 155 -15.88 -15.48 17.22
CA ASP A 155 -17.30 -15.16 17.45
C ASP A 155 -17.51 -13.69 17.79
N ARG A 156 -16.57 -13.09 18.55
CA ARG A 156 -16.63 -11.67 18.92
C ARG A 156 -16.37 -10.75 17.73
N GLU A 157 -15.40 -11.12 16.90
CA GLU A 157 -15.07 -10.40 15.67
C GLU A 157 -16.25 -10.39 14.70
N VAL A 158 -16.89 -11.55 14.49
CA VAL A 158 -18.06 -11.69 13.62
C VAL A 158 -19.24 -10.88 14.16
N GLN A 159 -19.47 -10.93 15.48
CA GLN A 159 -20.51 -10.12 16.12
C GLN A 159 -20.27 -8.62 15.90
N GLN A 160 -19.04 -8.14 16.14
CA GLN A 160 -18.69 -6.74 15.92
C GLN A 160 -18.92 -6.32 14.46
N LEU A 161 -18.54 -7.18 13.50
CA LEU A 161 -18.77 -6.92 12.08
C LEU A 161 -20.26 -6.84 11.74
N GLN A 162 -21.09 -7.73 12.29
CA GLN A 162 -22.54 -7.71 12.06
C GLN A 162 -23.20 -6.45 12.65
N GLU A 163 -22.73 -5.99 13.82
CA GLU A 163 -23.23 -4.79 14.48
C GLU A 163 -22.84 -3.50 13.74
N GLU A 164 -21.60 -3.41 13.25
CA GLU A 164 -21.08 -2.20 12.59
C GLU A 164 -21.41 -2.15 11.08
N THR A 165 -21.76 -3.29 10.46
CA THR A 165 -22.06 -3.33 9.01
C THR A 165 -23.49 -2.84 8.74
N PRO A 166 -23.68 -1.84 7.85
CA PRO A 166 -25.01 -1.40 7.43
C PRO A 166 -25.83 -2.54 6.80
N ALA A 167 -27.17 -2.46 6.89
CA ALA A 167 -28.07 -3.49 6.35
C ALA A 167 -27.92 -3.77 4.84
N GLY A 168 -27.40 -2.81 4.07
CA GLY A 168 -27.09 -2.96 2.64
C GLY A 168 -25.71 -3.55 2.34
N GLY A 169 -24.99 -4.05 3.37
CA GLY A 169 -23.61 -4.48 3.28
C GLY A 169 -22.59 -3.36 3.54
N PRO A 170 -21.29 -3.71 3.56
CA PRO A 170 -20.22 -2.74 3.77
C PRO A 170 -20.09 -1.81 2.56
N LYS A 171 -19.96 -0.50 2.82
CA LYS A 171 -19.77 0.52 1.77
C LYS A 171 -18.32 0.66 1.31
N THR A 172 -17.37 0.19 2.13
CA THR A 172 -15.93 0.31 1.94
C THR A 172 -15.22 -0.93 2.47
N GLU A 173 -14.02 -1.22 1.97
CA GLU A 173 -13.18 -2.34 2.42
C GLU A 173 -12.51 -2.12 3.79
N ALA A 174 -12.67 -0.93 4.39
CA ALA A 174 -12.08 -0.61 5.68
C ALA A 174 -12.72 -1.42 6.81
N LEU A 175 -11.89 -2.19 7.52
CA LEU A 175 -12.31 -2.93 8.72
C LEU A 175 -12.26 -2.03 9.96
N PRO A 176 -13.24 -2.16 10.89
CA PRO A 176 -13.22 -1.39 12.12
C PRO A 176 -12.11 -1.91 13.07
N PRO A 177 -11.53 -1.05 13.93
CA PRO A 177 -10.63 -1.49 14.98
C PRO A 177 -11.40 -2.20 16.11
N ALA A 178 -10.69 -2.94 16.97
CA ALA A 178 -11.28 -3.49 18.19
C ALA A 178 -11.81 -2.38 19.12
N ARG A 179 -13.03 -2.53 19.65
CA ARG A 179 -13.70 -1.51 20.47
C ARG A 179 -13.52 -1.70 21.98
N ARG A 180 -13.37 -2.95 22.43
CA ARG A 180 -13.34 -3.31 23.86
C ARG A 180 -11.95 -3.80 24.23
N GLU A 181 -11.59 -3.62 25.50
CA GLU A 181 -10.34 -4.12 26.05
C GLU A 181 -10.34 -5.65 26.07
N GLY A 182 -9.29 -6.26 25.50
CA GLY A 182 -9.15 -7.72 25.38
C GLY A 182 -9.76 -8.32 24.11
N ASP A 183 -10.49 -7.55 23.30
CA ASP A 183 -10.93 -7.99 21.97
C ASP A 183 -9.84 -7.73 20.91
N LEU A 184 -9.80 -8.57 19.89
CA LEU A 184 -8.88 -8.45 18.75
C LEU A 184 -9.58 -7.80 17.56
N PRO A 185 -8.85 -7.08 16.69
CA PRO A 185 -9.45 -6.50 15.49
C PRO A 185 -10.05 -7.59 14.59
N PRO A 186 -11.20 -7.36 13.95
CA PRO A 186 -11.81 -8.36 13.08
C PRO A 186 -10.91 -8.75 11.91
N LEU A 187 -10.90 -10.05 11.58
CA LEU A 187 -10.14 -10.66 10.47
C LEU A 187 -8.62 -10.47 10.58
N TRP A 188 -8.10 -10.24 11.79
CA TRP A 188 -6.67 -9.99 12.02
C TRP A 188 -5.74 -11.14 11.60
N TRP A 189 -6.22 -12.38 11.64
CA TRP A 189 -5.38 -13.57 11.53
C TRP A 189 -4.50 -13.58 10.27
N GLN A 190 -5.08 -13.29 9.10
CA GLN A 190 -4.35 -13.34 7.82
C GLN A 190 -3.25 -12.28 7.75
N TYR A 191 -3.48 -11.11 8.35
CA TYR A 191 -2.51 -10.02 8.35
C TYR A 191 -1.34 -10.25 9.31
N VAL A 192 -1.62 -10.87 10.45
CA VAL A 192 -0.63 -11.14 11.51
C VAL A 192 0.17 -12.42 11.21
N THR A 193 -0.47 -13.45 10.69
CA THR A 193 0.18 -14.74 10.36
C THR A 193 0.66 -14.84 8.92
N ARG A 194 0.73 -13.69 8.22
CA ARG A 194 1.27 -13.65 6.86
C ARG A 194 2.71 -14.19 6.83
N PRO A 195 3.10 -14.95 5.80
CA PRO A 195 4.49 -15.33 5.61
C PRO A 195 5.41 -14.11 5.60
N ARG A 196 6.63 -14.28 6.10
CA ARG A 196 7.64 -13.21 6.06
C ARG A 196 7.98 -12.88 4.61
N GLU A 197 8.28 -11.61 4.33
CA GLU A 197 8.65 -11.16 2.98
C GLU A 197 9.92 -11.86 2.46
N ARG A 198 10.86 -12.14 3.38
CA ARG A 198 12.13 -12.82 3.12
C ARG A 198 12.26 -14.00 4.09
N PRO A 199 11.74 -15.19 3.72
CA PRO A 199 11.85 -16.40 4.54
C PRO A 199 13.20 -17.11 4.37
N VAL A 200 14.06 -16.63 3.46
CA VAL A 200 15.43 -17.10 3.19
C VAL A 200 16.49 -16.14 3.73
#